data_AF-A0A670ZXK0-F1
#
_entry.id   AF-A0A670ZXK0-F1
#
_cell.length_a   1.000
_cell.length_b   1.000
_cell.length_c   1.000
_cell.angle_alpha   90.00
_cell.angle_beta   90.00
_cell.angle_gamma   90.00
#
_symmetry.space_group_name_H-M   'P 1'
#
loop_
_entity.id
_entity.type
_entity.pdbx_description
1 polymer ?
#
loop_
_entity_poly.entity_id
_entity_poly.type
_entity_poly.pdbx_seq_one_letter_code
_entity_poly.pdbx_strand_id
1 'polypeptide(L)'
;MYFLRGLDIITNKVSAQEQKLCKHHMISFVDPLVTNYTVLDFQKKATAIISFPRDSKVPIVVGGTNYYIESLLWNILFDTKVVSFQQLCPTLETLSGV
;
A
#
# COMPACT_ATOMS: atom_id res chain seq x y z
N MET A 1 -3.85 9.79 -5.09
CA MET A 1 -4.85 9.60 -6.16
C MET A 1 -4.28 9.24 -7.54
N TYR A 2 -2.97 9.39 -7.78
CA TYR A 2 -2.34 9.06 -9.09
C TYR A 2 -2.47 7.58 -9.50
N PHE A 3 -2.80 6.70 -8.56
CA PHE A 3 -3.00 5.27 -8.79
C PHE A 3 -4.29 4.94 -9.58
N LEU A 4 -5.31 5.81 -9.62
CA LEU A 4 -6.59 5.51 -10.26
C LEU A 4 -6.53 5.60 -11.80
N ARG A 5 -7.00 4.57 -12.48
CA ARG A 5 -7.11 4.52 -13.95
C ARG A 5 -8.19 5.45 -14.49
N GLY A 6 -7.93 6.08 -15.63
CA GLY A 6 -8.91 6.85 -16.41
C GLY A 6 -9.28 8.22 -15.84
N LEU A 7 -8.80 8.57 -14.65
CA LEU A 7 -9.13 9.83 -13.97
C LEU A 7 -8.04 10.90 -14.13
N ASP A 8 -7.38 10.96 -15.28
CA ASP A 8 -6.11 11.67 -15.47
C ASP A 8 -6.23 13.18 -15.29
N ILE A 9 -7.27 13.81 -15.86
CA ILE A 9 -7.50 15.26 -15.75
C ILE A 9 -7.78 15.66 -14.30
N ILE A 10 -8.74 15.00 -13.64
CA ILE A 10 -9.16 15.37 -12.28
C ILE A 10 -8.10 15.06 -11.22
N THR A 11 -7.18 14.13 -11.52
CA THR A 11 -6.05 13.81 -10.63
C THR A 11 -4.77 14.55 -11.02
N ASN A 12 -4.85 15.47 -11.99
CA ASN A 12 -3.74 16.25 -12.53
C ASN A 12 -2.52 15.37 -12.84
N LYS A 13 -2.75 14.23 -13.52
CA LYS A 13 -1.64 13.32 -13.86
C LYS A 13 -0.75 13.95 -14.92
N VAL A 14 0.55 13.74 -14.74
CA VAL A 14 1.58 14.02 -15.72
C VAL A 14 1.21 13.43 -17.08
N SER A 15 1.46 14.17 -18.17
CA SER A 15 1.06 13.74 -19.52
C SER A 15 1.81 12.49 -19.97
N ALA A 16 1.26 11.77 -20.95
CA ALA A 16 1.93 10.61 -21.53
C ALA A 16 3.27 10.96 -22.18
N GLN A 17 3.43 12.20 -22.68
CA GLN A 17 4.66 12.70 -23.26
C GLN A 17 5.75 12.85 -22.18
N GLU A 18 5.44 13.50 -21.06
CA GLU A 18 6.35 13.67 -19.94
C GLU A 18 6.70 12.34 -19.26
N GLN A 19 5.73 11.43 -19.15
CA GLN A 19 5.97 10.08 -18.61
C GLN A 19 6.93 9.23 -19.45
N LYS A 20 7.17 9.58 -20.73
CA LYS A 20 8.16 8.87 -21.56
C LYS A 20 9.60 9.29 -21.25
N LEU A 21 9.81 10.43 -20.59
CA LEU A 21 11.14 10.95 -20.26
C LEU A 21 11.83 10.11 -19.18
N CYS A 22 11.07 9.49 -18.27
CA CYS A 22 11.59 8.55 -17.29
C CYS A 22 10.51 7.52 -16.88
N LYS A 23 10.96 6.35 -16.42
CA LYS A 23 10.02 5.28 -16.02
C LYS A 23 9.29 5.65 -14.74
N HIS A 24 7.98 5.90 -14.86
CA HIS A 24 7.10 6.08 -13.72
C HIS A 24 6.52 4.74 -13.27
N HIS A 25 6.42 4.56 -11.96
CA HIS A 25 5.74 3.43 -11.33
C HIS A 25 4.51 3.94 -10.58
N MET A 26 3.60 3.04 -10.20
CA MET A 26 2.46 3.35 -9.33
C MET A 26 1.50 4.44 -9.89
N ILE A 27 1.42 4.58 -11.21
CA ILE A 27 0.46 5.45 -11.90
C ILE A 27 -0.59 4.63 -12.63
N SER A 28 -1.86 5.05 -12.57
CA SER A 28 -2.98 4.46 -13.33
C SER A 28 -3.01 2.92 -13.32
N PHE A 29 -3.01 2.30 -12.14
CA PHE A 29 -3.01 0.83 -11.99
C PHE A 29 -4.15 0.28 -11.12
N VAL A 30 -4.85 1.14 -10.39
CA VAL A 30 -6.03 0.79 -9.59
C VAL A 30 -7.28 1.13 -10.38
N ASP A 31 -8.21 0.19 -10.47
CA ASP A 31 -9.54 0.47 -11.02
C ASP A 31 -10.31 1.42 -10.08
N PRO A 32 -10.90 2.52 -10.58
CA PRO A 32 -11.70 3.41 -9.73
C PRO A 32 -12.90 2.73 -9.06
N LEU A 33 -13.36 1.58 -9.55
CA LEU A 33 -14.42 0.79 -8.92
C LEU A 33 -13.94 -0.05 -7.73
N VAL A 34 -12.62 -0.18 -7.51
CA VAL A 34 -12.05 -0.85 -6.34
C VAL A 34 -12.15 0.10 -5.14
N THR A 35 -13.01 -0.24 -4.18
CA THR A 35 -13.33 0.61 -3.02
C THR A 35 -12.41 0.37 -1.82
N ASN A 36 -11.67 -0.74 -1.80
CA ASN A 36 -10.90 -1.21 -0.65
C ASN A 36 -9.38 -1.13 -0.87
N TYR A 37 -8.90 -0.23 -1.73
CA TYR A 37 -7.46 -0.04 -1.90
C TYR A 37 -6.88 0.75 -0.72
N THR A 38 -6.06 0.08 0.09
CA THR A 38 -5.52 0.65 1.33
C THR A 38 -4.08 1.13 1.20
N VAL A 39 -3.59 1.84 2.22
CA VAL A 39 -2.18 2.20 2.33
C VAL A 39 -1.27 0.98 2.45
N LEU A 40 -1.75 -0.15 3.02
CA LEU A 40 -1.00 -1.38 3.11
C LEU A 40 -0.80 -2.01 1.73
N ASP A 41 -1.80 -1.94 0.85
CA ASP A 41 -1.70 -2.40 -0.53
C ASP A 41 -0.68 -1.58 -1.31
N PHE A 42 -0.69 -0.26 -1.11
CA PHE A 42 0.33 0.63 -1.65
C PHE A 42 1.72 0.28 -1.15
N GLN A 43 1.91 0.17 0.17
CA GLN A 43 3.19 -0.11 0.79
C GLN A 43 3.77 -1.42 0.24
N LYS A 44 2.98 -2.51 0.23
CA LYS A 44 3.40 -3.81 -0.32
C LYS A 44 3.86 -3.72 -1.78
N LYS A 45 3.07 -3.06 -2.64
CA LYS A 45 3.40 -2.92 -4.07
C LYS A 45 4.62 -2.03 -4.29
N ALA A 46 4.69 -0.88 -3.62
CA ALA A 46 5.79 0.06 -3.75
C ALA A 46 7.11 -0.53 -3.22
N THR A 47 7.09 -1.19 -2.06
CA THR A 47 8.28 -1.84 -1.50
C THR A 47 8.81 -2.94 -2.44
N ALA A 48 7.93 -3.74 -3.06
CA ALA A 48 8.36 -4.72 -4.06
C ALA A 48 9.02 -4.09 -5.29
N ILE A 49 8.56 -2.90 -5.71
CA ILE A 49 9.17 -2.15 -6.82
C ILE A 49 10.52 -1.55 -6.42
N ILE A 50 10.64 -1.07 -5.18
CA ILE A 50 11.85 -0.45 -4.62
C ILE A 50 12.93 -1.51 -4.41
N SER A 51 12.58 -2.69 -3.91
CA SER A 51 13.53 -3.78 -3.62
C SER A 51 13.99 -4.55 -4.84
N PHE A 52 13.32 -4.37 -6.00
CA PHE A 52 13.71 -5.05 -7.23
C PHE A 52 15.14 -4.66 -7.62
N PRO A 53 16.05 -5.63 -7.88
CA PRO A 53 17.41 -5.36 -8.30
C PRO A 53 17.41 -4.57 -9.61
N ARG A 54 17.98 -3.37 -9.61
CA ARG A 54 18.16 -2.58 -10.82
C ARG A 54 19.63 -2.26 -10.96
N ASP A 55 20.16 -2.45 -12.16
CA ASP A 55 21.52 -2.07 -12.54
C ASP A 55 21.75 -0.57 -12.25
N SER A 56 22.26 -0.27 -11.06
CA SER A 56 22.71 1.05 -10.59
C SER A 56 21.68 2.19 -10.59
N LYS A 57 20.37 1.90 -10.49
CA LYS A 57 19.32 2.94 -10.45
C LYS A 57 18.77 3.16 -9.04
N VAL A 58 18.83 4.40 -8.57
CA VAL A 58 18.24 4.81 -7.29
C VAL A 58 16.74 5.08 -7.47
N PRO A 59 15.85 4.48 -6.66
CA PRO A 59 14.43 4.78 -6.70
C PRO A 59 14.16 6.18 -6.14
N ILE A 60 13.35 6.96 -6.85
CA ILE A 60 12.89 8.29 -6.41
C ILE A 60 11.39 8.22 -6.19
N VAL A 61 10.94 8.55 -4.98
CA VAL A 61 9.53 8.65 -4.62
C VAL A 61 9.13 10.12 -4.68
N VAL A 62 8.10 10.44 -5.46
CA VAL A 62 7.62 11.82 -5.68
C VAL A 62 6.12 11.93 -5.43
N GLY A 63 5.69 13.11 -4.97
CA GLY A 63 4.28 13.43 -4.72
C GLY A 63 3.70 12.76 -3.46
N GLY A 64 2.40 12.45 -3.51
CA GLY A 64 1.70 11.75 -2.43
C GLY A 64 1.18 12.65 -1.30
N THR A 65 0.38 12.05 -0.43
CA THR A 65 0.08 12.58 0.90
C THR A 65 1.15 12.05 1.85
N ASN A 66 1.61 12.85 2.82
CA ASN A 66 2.65 12.44 3.78
C ASN A 66 2.42 11.04 4.34
N TYR A 67 1.16 10.69 4.63
CA TYR A 67 0.75 9.37 5.07
C TYR A 67 1.28 8.18 4.22
N TYR A 68 1.27 8.29 2.89
CA TYR A 68 1.77 7.23 2.00
C TYR A 68 3.30 7.16 2.01
N ILE A 69 3.98 8.31 2.12
CA ILE A 69 5.45 8.36 2.23
C ILE A 69 5.88 7.76 3.57
N GLU A 70 5.23 8.17 4.67
CA GLU A 70 5.49 7.67 6.02
C GLU A 70 5.30 6.16 6.10
N SER A 71 4.30 5.60 5.41
CA SER A 71 4.11 4.14 5.34
C SER A 71 5.30 3.39 4.72
N LEU A 72 6.08 4.03 3.83
CA LEU A 72 7.27 3.40 3.24
C LEU A 72 8.50 3.54 4.12
N LEU A 73 8.58 4.63 4.89
CA LEU A 73 9.70 4.91 5.77
C LEU A 73 9.61 4.16 7.10
N TRP A 74 8.39 3.96 7.60
CA TRP A 74 8.16 3.42 8.93
C TRP A 74 7.21 2.24 8.91
N ASN A 75 7.47 1.24 9.76
CA ASN A 75 6.54 0.14 9.99
C ASN A 75 5.47 0.52 11.03
N ILE A 76 4.79 1.65 10.78
CA ILE A 76 3.79 2.25 11.67
C ILE A 76 2.39 1.67 11.51
N LEU A 77 2.17 0.90 10.44
CA LEU A 77 0.89 0.27 10.17
C LEU A 77 0.93 -1.14 10.77
N PHE A 78 0.35 -1.28 11.96
CA PHE A 78 0.26 -2.56 12.65
C PHE A 78 -0.59 -3.54 11.84
N ASP A 79 -0.08 -4.76 11.63
CA ASP A 79 -0.91 -5.90 11.26
C ASP A 79 -1.76 -6.21 12.50
N THR A 80 -2.98 -5.69 12.54
CA THR A 80 -3.98 -6.13 13.53
C THR A 80 -4.30 -7.58 13.22
N LYS A 81 -3.47 -8.50 13.71
CA LYS A 81 -3.92 -9.85 14.01
C LYS A 81 -5.12 -9.66 14.92
N VAL A 82 -6.32 -9.82 14.37
CA VAL A 82 -7.53 -9.96 15.16
C VAL A 82 -7.34 -11.26 15.93
N VAL A 83 -6.81 -11.15 17.14
CA VAL A 83 -6.74 -12.30 18.04
C VAL A 83 -8.18 -12.65 18.34
N SER A 84 -8.63 -13.79 17.83
CA SER A 84 -9.95 -14.30 18.18
C SER A 84 -10.01 -14.47 19.69
N PHE A 85 -11.10 -14.04 20.33
CA PHE A 85 -11.29 -14.19 21.78
C PHE A 85 -11.13 -15.66 22.23
N GLN A 86 -11.39 -16.62 21.33
CA GLN A 86 -11.22 -18.05 21.56
C GLN A 86 -9.76 -18.47 21.82
N GLN A 87 -8.77 -17.69 21.37
CA GLN A 87 -7.36 -17.99 21.63
C GLN A 87 -6.83 -17.43 22.95
N LEU A 88 -7.62 -16.62 23.68
CA LEU A 88 -7.21 -15.99 24.94
C LEU A 88 -7.60 -16.79 26.19
N CYS A 89 -8.53 -17.77 26.10
CA CYS A 89 -8.98 -18.55 27.26
C CYS A 89 -9.12 -20.05 26.95
N PRO A 90 -8.05 -20.85 27.11
CA PRO A 90 -8.16 -22.32 27.09
C PRO A 90 -8.60 -22.93 28.43
N THR A 91 -8.88 -22.16 29.49
CA THR A 91 -8.99 -22.69 30.88
C THR A 91 -10.37 -22.62 31.54
N LEU A 92 -11.45 -22.30 30.82
CA LEU A 92 -12.80 -22.24 31.44
C LEU A 92 -13.69 -23.48 31.19
N GLU A 93 -13.20 -24.54 30.55
CA GLU A 93 -13.96 -25.79 30.39
C GLU A 93 -13.76 -26.79 31.54
N THR A 94 -12.83 -26.55 32.47
CA THR A 94 -12.55 -27.46 33.60
C THR A 94 -13.36 -27.20 34.89
N LEU A 95 -14.31 -26.25 34.90
CA LEU A 95 -15.10 -25.90 36.10
C LEU A 95 -16.62 -26.07 35.93
N SER A 96 -17.07 -27.02 35.10
CA SER A 96 -18.47 -27.48 35.09
C SER A 96 -18.65 -28.93 35.56
N GLY A 97 -17.64 -29.49 36.22
CA GLY A 97 -17.67 -30.84 36.80
C GLY A 97 -17.68 -30.84 38.33
N VAL A 98 -18.68 -30.21 38.96
CA VAL A 98 -19.17 -30.53 40.32
C VAL A 98 -20.68 -30.35 40.32
#